data_AF-A0A6G0WMM7-F1
#
_entry.id   AF-A0A6G0WMM7-F1
#
_cell.length_a   1.000
_cell.length_b   1.000
_cell.length_c   1.000
_cell.angle_alpha   90.00
_cell.angle_beta   90.00
_cell.angle_gamma   90.00
#
_symmetry.space_group_name_H-M   'P 1'
#
loop_
_entity.id
_entity.type
_entity.pdbx_description
1 polymer ?
#
loop_
_entity_poly.entity_id
_entity_poly.type
_entity_poly.pdbx_seq_one_letter_code
_entity_poly.pdbx_strand_id
1 'polypeptide(L)'
;MAWRRPMQWMRPASRHQVAMYSNALHDSTAKAALPFDSNRFMTQLQHQGFSTEQSEAILDALKSTMKESLESQDAVLATKSEHVQLKSELTDRVFNSTLKFDIAQRHMRDLLERDFNNLKQDIRMIEKNDFDKVRSEIIDMEKRFLVQKQLTDRMVHKLNLANETMETMIMKFSVAGGATLVVLIALVGTYLEKS
;
A
#
# COMPACT_ATOMS: atom_id res chain seq x y z
N MET A 1 13.13 17.22 22.36
CA MET A 1 12.55 15.89 22.65
C MET A 1 12.69 15.03 21.41
N ALA A 2 13.71 14.18 21.37
CA ALA A 2 14.07 13.38 20.20
C ALA A 2 14.15 11.91 20.61
N TRP A 3 13.17 11.10 20.18
CA TRP A 3 13.27 9.65 20.18
C TRP A 3 12.45 9.09 19.00
N ARG A 4 13.11 8.86 17.87
CA ARG A 4 12.69 7.82 16.90
C ARG A 4 13.91 6.94 16.67
N ARG A 5 13.91 5.76 17.29
CA ARG A 5 14.86 4.70 16.92
C ARG A 5 14.41 4.09 15.60
N PRO A 6 15.29 3.88 14.61
CA PRO A 6 14.95 3.06 13.46
C PRO A 6 14.90 1.59 13.87
N MET A 7 13.85 0.88 13.48
CA MET A 7 13.80 -0.59 13.51
C MET A 7 14.90 -1.11 12.58
N GLN A 8 16.02 -1.56 13.15
CA GLN A 8 16.97 -2.41 12.46
C GLN A 8 16.32 -3.77 12.25
N TRP A 9 15.77 -3.97 11.05
CA TRP A 9 15.48 -5.30 10.55
C TRP A 9 16.79 -6.10 10.52
N MET A 10 16.75 -7.30 11.09
CA MET A 10 17.82 -8.29 11.06
C MET A 10 18.44 -8.33 9.66
N ARG A 11 19.71 -7.96 9.57
CA ARG A 11 20.51 -8.22 8.36
C ARG A 11 20.46 -9.73 8.11
N PRO A 12 20.19 -10.19 6.87
CA PRO A 12 20.38 -11.59 6.55
C PRO A 12 21.84 -11.94 6.85
N ALA A 13 22.04 -13.00 7.63
CA ALA A 13 23.38 -13.49 7.97
C ALA A 13 24.15 -13.69 6.66
N SER A 14 25.24 -12.94 6.50
CA SER A 14 26.08 -13.03 5.30
C SER A 14 26.56 -14.47 5.12
N ARG A 15 26.75 -14.92 3.86
CA ARG A 15 27.19 -16.28 3.49
C ARG A 15 28.44 -16.75 4.27
N HIS A 16 29.28 -15.81 4.71
CA HIS A 16 30.46 -16.05 5.53
C HIS A 16 30.14 -16.32 7.02
N GLN A 17 29.05 -15.74 7.54
CA GLN A 17 28.60 -15.93 8.92
C GLN A 17 27.97 -17.31 9.12
N VAL A 18 27.19 -17.80 8.16
CA VAL A 18 26.60 -19.15 8.21
C VAL A 18 27.68 -20.25 8.11
N ALA A 19 28.73 -20.01 7.32
CA ALA A 19 29.87 -20.91 7.22
C ALA A 19 30.69 -21.00 8.52
N MET A 20 30.82 -19.89 9.26
CA MET A 20 31.54 -19.85 10.54
C MET A 20 30.85 -20.67 11.64
N TYR A 21 29.51 -20.67 11.70
CA TYR A 21 28.77 -21.52 12.65
C TYR A 21 28.79 -23.01 12.27
N SER A 22 28.98 -23.33 10.98
CA SER A 22 29.09 -24.72 10.51
C SER A 22 30.43 -25.38 10.88
N ASN A 23 31.50 -24.60 11.02
CA ASN A 23 32.84 -25.13 11.32
C ASN A 23 33.11 -25.30 12.83
N ALA A 24 32.33 -24.66 13.70
CA ALA A 24 32.53 -24.71 15.16
C ALA A 24 32.04 -26.02 15.83
N LEU A 25 31.37 -26.90 15.07
CA LEU A 25 30.93 -28.24 15.54
C LEU A 25 31.77 -29.38 14.94
N HIS A 26 32.92 -29.05 14.35
CA HIS A 26 33.75 -30.01 13.63
C HIS A 26 35.06 -30.30 14.35
N ASP A 27 34.99 -30.79 15.57
CA ASP A 27 36.03 -31.68 16.10
C ASP A 27 35.48 -32.48 17.29
N SER A 28 35.99 -33.69 17.54
CA SER A 28 35.67 -34.59 18.67
C SER A 28 34.66 -35.74 18.43
N THR A 29 34.55 -36.31 17.22
CA THR A 29 34.10 -37.72 17.10
C THR A 29 34.88 -38.47 16.02
N ALA A 30 36.20 -38.48 16.15
CA ALA A 30 36.94 -39.66 15.71
C ALA A 30 36.50 -40.81 16.64
N LYS A 31 35.40 -41.48 16.31
CA LYS A 31 35.10 -42.81 16.89
C LYS A 31 36.28 -43.67 16.52
N ALA A 32 37.20 -43.85 17.46
CA ALA A 32 38.18 -44.91 17.41
C ALA A 32 37.38 -46.21 17.32
N ALA A 33 37.25 -46.76 16.12
CA ALA A 33 36.89 -48.15 15.94
C ALA A 33 38.06 -48.95 16.49
N LEU A 34 38.10 -49.09 17.82
CA LEU A 34 39.04 -49.98 18.47
C LEU A 34 38.62 -51.39 18.07
N PRO A 35 39.45 -52.11 17.29
CA PRO A 35 39.10 -53.47 16.88
C PRO A 35 38.96 -54.34 18.13
N PHE A 36 37.84 -55.05 18.23
CA PHE A 36 37.62 -55.97 19.34
C PHE A 36 38.55 -57.19 19.19
N ASP A 37 39.52 -57.32 20.09
CA ASP A 37 40.46 -58.44 20.10
C ASP A 37 39.84 -59.66 20.82
N SER A 38 39.31 -60.57 20.01
CA SER A 38 38.67 -61.80 20.49
C SER A 38 39.63 -62.72 21.24
N ASN A 39 40.90 -62.78 20.82
CA ASN A 39 41.90 -63.66 21.44
C ASN A 39 42.29 -63.15 22.81
N ARG A 40 42.57 -61.85 22.93
CA ARG A 40 42.89 -61.23 24.22
C ARG A 40 41.74 -61.36 25.21
N PHE A 41 40.50 -61.22 24.75
CA PHE A 41 39.31 -61.40 25.58
C PHE A 41 39.20 -62.84 26.11
N MET A 42 39.38 -63.84 25.25
CA MET A 42 39.38 -65.25 25.67
C MET A 42 40.52 -65.57 26.65
N THR A 43 41.74 -65.11 26.37
CA THR A 43 42.89 -65.33 27.28
C THR A 43 42.63 -64.71 28.64
N GLN A 44 41.99 -63.55 28.70
CA GLN A 44 41.64 -62.89 29.96
C GLN A 44 40.57 -63.65 30.75
N LEU A 45 39.55 -64.22 30.08
CA LEU A 45 38.56 -65.08 30.74
C LEU A 45 39.20 -66.37 31.28
N GLN A 46 40.09 -66.99 30.50
CA GLN A 46 40.81 -68.18 30.93
C GLN A 46 41.70 -67.89 32.16
N HIS A 47 42.36 -66.73 32.21
CA HIS A 47 43.12 -66.30 33.39
C HIS A 47 42.24 -66.05 34.62
N GLN A 48 40.95 -65.78 34.46
CA GLN A 48 40.00 -65.64 35.56
C GLN A 48 39.36 -66.98 36.00
N GLY A 49 39.81 -68.10 35.42
CA GLY A 49 39.38 -69.44 35.82
C GLY A 49 38.22 -70.02 35.03
N PHE A 50 37.80 -69.36 33.93
CA PHE A 50 36.83 -69.94 33.00
C PHE A 50 37.48 -71.01 32.13
N SER A 51 36.75 -72.10 31.84
CA SER A 51 37.21 -73.09 30.87
C SER A 51 37.24 -72.50 29.46
N THR A 52 37.96 -73.17 28.55
CA THR A 52 38.05 -72.78 27.15
C THR A 52 36.66 -72.69 26.50
N GLU A 53 35.83 -73.71 26.72
CA GLU A 53 34.44 -73.76 26.21
C GLU A 53 33.55 -72.68 26.81
N GLN A 54 33.68 -72.39 28.12
CA GLN A 54 32.91 -71.32 28.76
C GLN A 54 33.31 -69.94 28.22
N SER A 55 34.60 -69.73 28.00
CA SER A 55 35.12 -68.47 27.47
C SER A 55 34.68 -68.24 26.03
N GLU A 56 34.63 -69.29 25.22
CA GLU A 56 34.12 -69.27 23.85
C GLU A 56 32.60 -69.00 23.82
N ALA A 57 31.83 -69.67 24.68
CA ALA A 57 30.39 -69.44 24.79
C ALA A 57 30.05 -67.99 25.19
N ILE A 58 30.82 -67.40 26.11
CA ILE A 58 30.67 -66.00 26.52
C ILE A 58 31.04 -65.05 25.36
N LEU A 59 32.12 -65.34 24.64
CA LEU A 59 32.54 -64.56 23.47
C LEU A 59 31.46 -64.59 22.37
N ASP A 60 30.83 -65.74 22.13
CA ASP A 60 29.80 -65.87 21.10
C ASP A 60 28.49 -65.19 21.51
N ALA A 61 28.08 -65.27 22.77
CA ALA A 61 26.97 -64.48 23.29
C ALA A 61 27.23 -62.97 23.13
N LEU A 62 28.44 -62.51 23.47
CA LEU A 62 28.86 -61.11 23.32
C LEU A 62 28.85 -60.66 21.85
N LYS A 63 29.38 -61.48 20.93
CA LYS A 63 29.33 -61.20 19.49
C LYS A 63 27.90 -61.09 18.98
N SER A 64 27.02 -61.98 19.42
CA SER A 64 25.60 -61.96 19.04
C SER A 64 24.90 -60.69 19.51
N THR A 65 25.05 -60.34 20.79
CA THR A 65 24.47 -59.10 21.35
C THR A 65 25.05 -57.85 20.70
N MET A 66 26.37 -57.82 20.42
CA MET A 66 27.00 -56.69 19.77
C MET A 66 26.52 -56.54 18.32
N LYS A 67 26.35 -57.64 17.60
CA LYS A 67 25.77 -57.64 16.26
C LYS A 67 24.34 -57.09 16.27
N GLU A 68 23.49 -57.59 17.16
CA GLU A 68 22.10 -57.10 17.31
C GLU A 68 22.06 -55.61 17.70
N SER A 69 22.95 -55.17 18.60
CA SER A 69 23.07 -53.76 18.98
C SER A 69 23.52 -52.87 17.82
N LEU A 70 24.42 -53.34 16.94
CA LEU A 70 24.88 -52.59 15.78
C LEU A 70 23.78 -52.50 14.72
N GLU A 71 23.07 -53.60 14.45
CA GLU A 71 21.93 -53.62 13.52
C GLU A 71 20.80 -52.69 14.00
N SER A 72 20.50 -52.69 15.30
CA SER A 72 19.53 -51.76 15.90
C SER A 72 20.00 -50.31 15.85
N GLN A 73 21.30 -50.06 16.06
CA GLN A 73 21.89 -48.72 15.98
C GLN A 73 21.86 -48.16 14.55
N ASP A 74 22.16 -48.97 13.54
CA ASP A 74 22.12 -48.58 12.13
C ASP A 74 20.69 -48.23 11.67
N ALA A 75 19.67 -48.87 12.23
CA ALA A 75 18.27 -48.54 11.92
C ALA A 75 17.81 -47.18 12.48
N VAL A 76 18.45 -46.67 13.53
CA VAL A 76 18.05 -45.45 14.24
C VAL A 76 18.95 -44.26 13.88
N LEU A 77 20.23 -44.50 13.57
CA LEU A 77 21.17 -43.45 13.22
C LEU A 77 21.20 -43.22 11.72
N ALA A 78 20.83 -42.01 11.31
CA ALA A 78 21.12 -41.55 9.97
C ALA A 78 22.63 -41.61 9.73
N THR A 79 23.03 -42.26 8.65
CA THR A 79 24.42 -42.30 8.23
C THR A 79 24.92 -40.88 7.98
N LYS A 80 26.23 -40.65 8.14
CA LYS A 80 26.81 -39.32 7.88
C LYS A 80 26.48 -38.82 6.46
N SER A 81 26.41 -39.72 5.48
CA SER A 81 25.99 -39.43 4.11
C SER A 81 24.54 -38.94 4.02
N GLU A 82 23.60 -39.62 4.66
CA GLU A 82 22.18 -39.20 4.68
C GLU A 82 22.01 -37.87 5.39
N HIS A 83 22.72 -37.65 6.49
CA HIS A 83 22.67 -36.38 7.20
C HIS A 83 23.17 -35.22 6.32
N VAL A 84 24.25 -35.41 5.55
CA VAL A 84 24.77 -34.40 4.63
C VAL A 84 23.76 -34.13 3.50
N GLN A 85 23.16 -35.16 2.94
CA GLN A 85 22.15 -35.02 1.89
C GLN A 85 20.92 -34.26 2.39
N LEU A 86 20.38 -34.63 3.56
CA LEU A 86 19.23 -33.94 4.17
C LEU A 86 19.52 -32.45 4.43
N LYS A 87 20.73 -32.12 4.89
CA LYS A 87 21.15 -30.71 5.03
C LYS A 87 21.19 -30.00 3.68
N SER A 88 21.70 -30.65 2.64
CA SER A 88 21.72 -30.06 1.29
C SER A 88 20.32 -29.78 0.79
N GLU A 89 19.43 -30.77 0.83
CA GLU A 89 18.04 -30.63 0.38
C GLU A 89 17.28 -29.55 1.15
N LEU A 90 17.47 -29.50 2.49
CA LEU A 90 16.86 -28.46 3.30
C LEU A 90 17.38 -27.06 2.91
N THR A 91 18.69 -26.94 2.71
CA THR A 91 19.33 -25.69 2.30
C THR A 91 18.79 -25.21 0.95
N ASP A 92 18.65 -26.12 -0.01
CA ASP A 92 18.12 -25.80 -1.34
C ASP A 92 16.64 -25.39 -1.27
N ARG A 93 15.83 -26.08 -0.46
CA ARG A 93 14.42 -25.73 -0.25
C ARG A 93 14.27 -24.35 0.40
N VAL A 94 15.05 -24.07 1.45
CA VAL A 94 15.03 -22.78 2.14
C VAL A 94 15.49 -21.68 1.18
N PHE A 95 16.58 -21.88 0.46
CA PHE A 95 17.10 -20.93 -0.52
C PHE A 95 16.09 -20.60 -1.62
N ASN A 96 15.46 -21.62 -2.21
CA ASN A 96 14.45 -21.45 -3.25
C ASN A 96 13.21 -20.70 -2.70
N SER A 97 12.76 -21.04 -1.50
CA SER A 97 11.66 -20.33 -0.83
C SER A 97 12.00 -18.85 -0.58
N THR A 98 13.21 -18.56 -0.08
CA THR A 98 13.68 -17.19 0.12
C THR A 98 13.76 -16.41 -1.19
N LEU A 99 14.28 -17.03 -2.26
CA LEU A 99 14.32 -16.39 -3.58
C LEU A 99 12.92 -16.07 -4.12
N LYS A 100 11.98 -17.02 -4.04
CA LYS A 100 10.60 -16.80 -4.48
C LYS A 100 9.93 -15.67 -3.69
N PHE A 101 10.18 -15.60 -2.38
CA PHE A 101 9.68 -14.53 -1.54
C PHE A 101 10.26 -13.17 -1.96
N ASP A 102 11.57 -13.06 -2.16
CA ASP A 102 12.22 -11.82 -2.60
C ASP A 102 11.71 -11.37 -3.98
N ILE A 103 11.56 -12.29 -4.94
CA ILE A 103 10.99 -12.01 -6.25
C ILE A 103 9.55 -11.50 -6.12
N ALA A 104 8.71 -12.17 -5.35
CA ALA A 104 7.32 -11.76 -5.14
C ALA A 104 7.24 -10.38 -4.46
N GLN A 105 8.11 -10.12 -3.48
CA GLN A 105 8.17 -8.84 -2.78
C GLN A 105 8.59 -7.70 -3.72
N ARG A 106 9.60 -7.92 -4.57
CA ARG A 106 10.01 -6.94 -5.59
C ARG A 106 8.90 -6.68 -6.59
N HIS A 107 8.30 -7.73 -7.13
CA HIS A 107 7.18 -7.62 -8.06
C HIS A 107 6.00 -6.85 -7.46
N MET A 108 5.65 -7.13 -6.20
CA MET A 108 4.61 -6.39 -5.49
C MET A 108 4.94 -4.90 -5.34
N ARG A 109 6.20 -4.57 -5.03
CA ARG A 109 6.66 -3.19 -4.95
C ARG A 109 6.54 -2.47 -6.28
N ASP A 110 6.97 -3.12 -7.37
CA ASP A 110 6.90 -2.54 -8.72
C ASP A 110 5.45 -2.31 -9.18
N LEU A 111 4.54 -3.25 -8.87
CA LEU A 111 3.12 -3.08 -9.11
C LEU A 111 2.54 -1.89 -8.33
N LEU A 112 2.83 -1.81 -7.02
CA LEU A 112 2.36 -0.70 -6.19
C LEU A 112 2.89 0.66 -6.69
N GLU A 113 4.15 0.71 -7.13
CA GLU A 113 4.75 1.94 -7.66
C GLU A 113 4.11 2.35 -8.99
N ARG A 114 3.84 1.38 -9.88
CA ARG A 114 3.10 1.63 -11.12
C ARG A 114 1.68 2.13 -10.84
N ASP A 115 0.95 1.45 -9.96
CA ASP A 115 -0.43 1.78 -9.65
C ASP A 115 -0.53 3.15 -8.96
N PHE A 116 0.44 3.48 -8.09
CA PHE A 116 0.56 4.79 -7.48
C PHE A 116 0.81 5.89 -8.52
N ASN A 117 1.72 5.65 -9.48
CA ASN A 117 2.01 6.61 -10.53
C ASN A 117 0.81 6.83 -11.46
N ASN A 118 0.08 5.76 -11.80
CA ASN A 118 -1.17 5.84 -12.56
C ASN A 118 -2.21 6.68 -11.81
N LEU A 119 -2.46 6.37 -10.54
CA LEU A 119 -3.44 7.11 -9.73
C LEU A 119 -3.07 8.60 -9.61
N LYS A 120 -1.77 8.90 -9.43
CA LYS A 120 -1.27 10.28 -9.39
C LYS A 120 -1.52 11.01 -10.71
N GLN A 121 -1.38 10.34 -11.84
CA GLN A 121 -1.68 10.91 -13.15
C GLN A 121 -3.18 11.13 -13.32
N ASP A 122 -4.00 10.15 -12.93
CA ASP A 122 -5.46 10.24 -13.02
C ASP A 122 -6.00 11.40 -12.18
N ILE A 123 -5.51 11.56 -10.94
CA ILE A 123 -5.89 12.69 -10.07
C ILE A 123 -5.57 14.03 -10.76
N ARG A 124 -4.35 14.19 -11.30
CA ARG A 124 -3.97 15.43 -11.98
C ARG A 124 -4.83 15.70 -13.21
N MET A 125 -5.17 14.65 -13.96
CA MET A 125 -6.03 14.78 -15.14
C MET A 125 -7.45 15.19 -14.75
N ILE A 126 -8.01 14.57 -13.70
CA ILE A 126 -9.33 14.91 -13.17
C ILE A 126 -9.34 16.35 -12.66
N GLU A 127 -8.39 16.72 -11.80
CA GLU A 127 -8.27 18.09 -11.26
C GLU A 127 -8.19 19.14 -12.37
N LYS A 128 -7.38 18.88 -13.40
CA LYS A 128 -7.26 19.79 -14.55
C LYS A 128 -8.57 19.89 -15.33
N ASN A 129 -9.19 18.76 -15.66
CA ASN A 129 -10.43 18.73 -16.45
C ASN A 129 -11.59 19.40 -15.69
N ASP A 130 -11.71 19.15 -14.39
CA ASP A 130 -12.73 19.76 -13.54
C ASP A 130 -12.50 21.27 -13.41
N PHE A 131 -11.24 21.70 -13.23
CA PHE A 131 -10.89 23.12 -13.21
C PHE A 131 -11.23 23.82 -14.53
N ASP A 132 -10.87 23.21 -15.66
CA ASP A 132 -11.17 23.75 -16.99
C ASP A 132 -12.69 23.83 -17.23
N LYS A 133 -13.45 22.85 -16.75
CA LYS A 133 -14.92 22.84 -16.84
C LYS A 133 -15.53 23.95 -15.99
N VAL A 134 -15.14 24.08 -14.72
CA VAL A 134 -15.61 25.16 -13.83
C VAL A 134 -15.28 26.51 -14.42
N ARG A 135 -14.06 26.68 -14.95
CA ARG A 135 -13.64 27.92 -15.63
C ARG A 135 -14.52 28.23 -16.84
N SER A 136 -14.84 27.23 -17.66
CA SER A 136 -15.74 27.41 -18.80
C SER A 136 -17.15 27.81 -18.37
N GLU A 137 -17.68 27.20 -17.31
CA GLU A 137 -19.00 27.54 -16.75
C GLU A 137 -19.03 28.98 -16.20
N ILE A 138 -17.95 29.42 -15.53
CA ILE A 138 -17.82 30.82 -15.08
C ILE A 138 -17.86 31.77 -16.27
N ILE A 139 -17.08 31.52 -17.33
CA ILE A 139 -17.06 32.39 -18.51
C ILE A 139 -18.43 32.44 -19.19
N ASP A 140 -19.13 31.32 -19.29
CA ASP A 140 -20.48 31.29 -19.86
C ASP A 140 -21.48 32.06 -18.98
N MET A 141 -21.38 31.92 -17.66
CA MET A 141 -22.20 32.65 -16.70
C MET A 141 -21.96 34.16 -16.78
N GLU A 142 -20.71 34.61 -16.86
CA GLU A 142 -20.34 36.02 -17.04
C GLU A 142 -20.94 36.60 -18.32
N LYS A 143 -20.89 35.86 -19.44
CA LYS A 143 -21.51 36.28 -20.70
C LYS A 143 -23.02 36.44 -20.56
N ARG A 144 -23.70 35.44 -19.98
CA ARG A 144 -25.16 35.50 -19.76
C ARG A 144 -25.55 36.67 -18.86
N PHE A 145 -24.79 36.90 -17.79
CA PHE A 145 -24.99 38.02 -16.88
C PHE A 145 -24.84 39.36 -17.60
N LEU A 146 -23.81 39.50 -18.44
CA LEU A 146 -23.56 40.73 -19.18
C LEU A 146 -24.66 41.03 -20.21
N VAL A 147 -25.18 40.01 -20.89
CA VAL A 147 -26.34 40.14 -21.78
C VAL A 147 -27.59 40.55 -21.01
N GLN A 148 -27.87 39.90 -19.87
CA GLN A 148 -29.00 40.29 -19.02
C GLN A 148 -28.89 41.73 -18.54
N LYS A 149 -27.71 42.16 -18.10
CA LYS A 149 -27.44 43.54 -17.70
C LYS A 149 -27.75 44.52 -18.83
N GLN A 150 -27.27 44.26 -20.05
CA GLN A 150 -27.57 45.10 -21.22
C GLN A 150 -29.07 45.18 -21.52
N LEU A 151 -29.81 44.07 -21.38
CA LEU A 151 -31.26 44.06 -21.58
C LEU A 151 -31.97 44.89 -20.51
N THR A 152 -31.57 44.75 -19.25
CA THR A 152 -32.10 45.54 -18.13
C THR A 152 -31.81 47.03 -18.33
N ASP A 153 -30.58 47.40 -18.69
CA ASP A 153 -30.20 48.80 -18.94
C ASP A 153 -31.03 49.41 -20.08
N ARG A 154 -31.26 48.65 -21.17
CA ARG A 154 -32.14 49.07 -22.26
C ARG A 154 -33.59 49.24 -21.82
N MET A 155 -34.09 48.35 -20.95
CA MET A 155 -35.46 48.43 -20.43
C MET A 155 -35.64 49.65 -19.53
N VAL A 156 -34.69 49.90 -18.62
CA VAL A 156 -34.66 51.09 -17.77
C VAL A 156 -34.62 52.36 -18.62
N HIS A 157 -33.78 52.40 -19.66
CA HIS A 157 -33.72 53.55 -20.57
C HIS A 157 -35.06 53.79 -21.28
N LYS A 158 -35.72 52.73 -21.77
CA LYS A 158 -37.07 52.85 -22.36
C LYS A 158 -38.11 53.35 -21.36
N LEU A 159 -38.06 52.88 -20.11
CA LEU A 159 -38.96 53.35 -19.05
C LEU A 159 -38.73 54.83 -18.74
N ASN A 160 -37.47 55.28 -18.68
CA ASN A 160 -37.15 56.70 -18.48
C ASN A 160 -37.71 57.57 -19.61
N LEU A 161 -37.53 57.17 -20.87
CA LEU A 161 -38.09 57.89 -22.02
C LEU A 161 -39.63 57.95 -22.00
N ALA A 162 -40.27 56.83 -21.63
CA ALA A 162 -41.72 56.78 -21.47
C ALA A 162 -42.18 57.71 -20.34
N ASN A 163 -41.43 57.76 -19.23
CA ASN A 163 -41.72 58.65 -18.12
C ASN A 163 -41.58 60.13 -18.52
N GLU A 164 -40.48 60.53 -19.18
CA GLU A 164 -40.29 61.89 -19.69
C GLU A 164 -41.41 62.32 -20.67
N THR A 165 -41.82 61.40 -21.54
CA THR A 165 -42.92 61.64 -22.48
C THR A 165 -44.24 61.86 -21.73
N MET A 166 -44.51 61.03 -20.72
CA MET A 166 -45.69 61.15 -19.89
C MET A 166 -45.71 62.45 -19.10
N GLU A 167 -44.59 62.85 -18.49
CA GLU A 167 -44.44 64.14 -17.80
C GLU A 167 -44.75 65.32 -18.73
N THR A 168 -44.24 65.27 -19.97
CA THR A 168 -44.53 66.29 -20.98
C THR A 168 -46.01 66.36 -21.35
N MET A 169 -46.67 65.20 -21.49
CA MET A 169 -48.11 65.15 -21.76
C MET A 169 -48.92 65.71 -20.60
N ILE A 170 -48.59 65.34 -19.35
CA ILE A 170 -49.26 65.87 -18.15
C ILE A 170 -49.11 67.38 -18.07
N MET A 171 -47.92 67.92 -18.35
CA MET A 171 -47.69 69.37 -18.37
C MET A 171 -48.57 70.05 -19.43
N LYS A 172 -48.66 69.49 -20.65
CA LYS A 172 -49.53 70.02 -21.71
C LYS A 172 -51.01 70.01 -21.31
N PHE A 173 -51.50 68.90 -20.72
CA PHE A 173 -52.88 68.81 -20.25
C PHE A 173 -53.17 69.79 -19.12
N SER A 174 -52.25 69.95 -18.16
CA SER A 174 -52.38 70.91 -17.06
C SER A 174 -52.47 72.36 -17.57
N VAL A 175 -51.59 72.75 -18.50
CA VAL A 175 -51.60 74.08 -19.11
C VAL A 175 -52.89 74.32 -19.90
N ALA A 176 -53.31 73.37 -20.74
CA ALA A 176 -54.54 73.49 -21.52
C ALA A 176 -55.79 73.57 -20.63
N GLY A 177 -55.86 72.73 -19.59
CA GLY A 177 -56.94 72.75 -18.61
C GLY A 177 -57.00 74.07 -17.83
N GLY A 178 -55.84 74.56 -17.37
CA GLY A 178 -55.73 75.85 -16.68
C GLY A 178 -56.16 77.03 -17.57
N ALA A 179 -55.71 77.06 -18.82
CA ALA A 179 -56.13 78.08 -19.79
C ALA A 179 -57.64 78.06 -20.02
N THR A 180 -58.24 76.87 -20.16
CA THR A 180 -59.69 76.71 -20.33
C THR A 180 -60.45 77.22 -19.10
N LEU A 181 -59.98 76.92 -17.89
CA LEU A 181 -60.58 77.40 -16.65
C LEU A 181 -60.54 78.93 -16.56
N VAL A 182 -59.42 79.57 -16.92
CA VAL A 182 -59.29 81.03 -16.94
C VAL A 182 -60.28 81.67 -17.91
N VAL A 183 -60.43 81.10 -19.12
CA VAL A 183 -61.42 81.59 -20.09
C VAL A 183 -62.84 81.50 -19.55
N LEU A 184 -63.20 80.39 -18.89
CA LEU A 184 -64.52 80.23 -18.28
C LEU A 184 -64.75 81.27 -17.17
N ILE A 185 -63.77 81.49 -16.29
CA ILE A 185 -63.86 82.52 -15.24
C ILE A 185 -64.02 83.91 -15.85
N ALA A 186 -63.26 84.24 -16.89
CA ALA A 186 -63.36 85.52 -17.58
C ALA A 186 -64.75 85.73 -18.20
N LEU A 187 -65.31 84.72 -18.87
CA LEU A 187 -66.67 84.77 -19.42
C LEU A 187 -67.72 84.99 -18.33
N VAL A 188 -67.65 84.25 -17.22
CA VAL A 188 -68.55 84.42 -16.08
C VAL A 188 -68.42 85.82 -15.47
N GLY A 189 -67.19 86.33 -15.31
CA GLY A 189 -66.94 87.69 -14.84
C GLY A 189 -67.58 88.75 -15.73
N THR A 190 -67.41 88.64 -17.05
CA THR A 190 -68.04 89.57 -18.01
C THR A 190 -69.56 89.46 -18.05
N TYR A 191 -70.13 88.29 -17.74
CA TYR A 191 -71.57 88.10 -17.64
C TYR A 191 -72.14 88.74 -16.37
N LEU A 192 -71.43 88.64 -15.24
CA LEU A 192 -71.81 89.28 -13.98
C LEU A 192 -71.70 90.81 -14.05
N GLU A 193 -70.75 91.37 -14.80
CA GLU A 193 -70.59 92.82 -14.95
C GLU A 193 -71.65 93.45 -15.88
N LYS A 194 -72.30 92.64 -16.73
CA LYS A 194 -73.40 93.06 -17.62
C LYS A 194 -74.81 92.84 -17.03
N SER A 195 -74.93 92.12 -15.93
CA SER A 195 -76.19 91.89 -15.21
C SER A 195 -76.40 92.91 -14.09
#